data_AF-Q9FV14-F1
#
_entry.id   AF-Q9FV14-F1
#
_cell.length_a   1.000
_cell.length_b   1.000
_cell.length_c   1.000
_cell.angle_alpha   90.00
_cell.angle_beta   90.00
_cell.angle_gamma   90.00
#
_symmetry.space_group_name_H-M   'P 1'
#
loop_
_entity.id
_entity.type
_entity.pdbx_description
1 polymer ?
#
loop_
_entity_poly.entity_id
_entity_poly.type
_entity_poly.pdbx_seq_one_letter_code
_entity_poly.pdbx_strand_id
1 'polypeptide(L)'
;TRVIVEKPFGRDSDSSGELTRSLKKYLTEDQIFRIDHYLGKELVENLSVLRFSNLVFEPLWSRSYIRNVQLIFSEDFGTEGRGGYFDNYGIIRDIMQNHLLQILALFAMETPVSLDAEDIRNEKVKVLKSMRPLQLEDVVVGQYKGHSKGGKSYPAYTDDPTVPNDSITPTFAAAAIFVDNARWDGVPFLLKA
;
A
#
# COMPACT_ATOMS: atom_id res chain seq x y z
N THR A 1 -24.72 3.68 15.23
CA THR A 1 -23.92 2.42 15.24
C THR A 1 -22.68 2.63 14.42
N ARG A 2 -21.51 2.09 14.83
CA ARG A 2 -20.27 2.10 14.05
C ARG A 2 -19.74 0.67 13.97
N VAL A 3 -19.23 0.28 12.82
CA VAL A 3 -18.73 -1.07 12.54
C VAL A 3 -17.30 -0.98 12.05
N ILE A 4 -16.42 -1.73 12.70
CA ILE A 4 -15.01 -1.87 12.31
C ILE A 4 -14.88 -3.11 11.43
N VAL A 5 -14.21 -2.97 10.28
CA VAL A 5 -14.00 -4.05 9.31
C VAL A 5 -12.51 -4.18 9.02
N GLU A 6 -11.97 -5.39 9.16
CA GLU A 6 -10.56 -5.71 8.90
C GLU A 6 -10.35 -6.28 7.49
N LYS A 7 -9.11 -6.19 7.00
CA LYS A 7 -8.71 -6.80 5.73
C LYS A 7 -8.86 -8.34 5.78
N PRO A 8 -9.14 -9.03 4.66
CA PRO A 8 -9.13 -8.55 3.27
C PRO A 8 -10.45 -7.90 2.82
N PHE A 9 -10.35 -6.77 2.11
CA PHE A 9 -11.49 -6.08 1.50
C PHE A 9 -11.76 -6.54 0.06
N GLY A 10 -11.86 -7.86 -0.15
CA GLY A 10 -11.84 -8.48 -1.48
C GLY A 10 -10.43 -8.86 -1.95
N ARG A 11 -10.33 -9.42 -3.16
CA ARG A 11 -9.05 -9.85 -3.79
C ARG A 11 -8.73 -9.08 -5.08
N ASP A 12 -9.69 -8.31 -5.57
CA ASP A 12 -9.66 -7.51 -6.78
C ASP A 12 -10.78 -6.44 -6.72
N SER A 13 -10.88 -5.62 -7.78
CA SER A 13 -11.89 -4.56 -7.89
C SER A 13 -13.32 -5.09 -7.78
N ASP A 14 -13.62 -6.24 -8.40
CA ASP A 14 -14.98 -6.75 -8.51
C ASP A 14 -15.47 -7.30 -7.16
N SER A 15 -14.66 -8.16 -6.53
CA SER A 15 -14.94 -8.71 -5.20
C SER A 15 -14.96 -7.63 -4.11
N SER A 16 -14.10 -6.61 -4.21
CA SER A 16 -14.12 -5.45 -3.29
C SER A 16 -15.39 -4.60 -3.48
N GLY A 17 -15.82 -4.42 -4.72
CA GLY A 17 -17.06 -3.75 -5.08
C GLY A 17 -18.28 -4.51 -4.55
N GLU A 18 -18.28 -5.84 -4.64
CA GLU A 18 -19.34 -6.69 -4.10
C GLU A 18 -19.44 -6.59 -2.57
N LEU A 19 -18.30 -6.69 -1.87
CA LEU A 19 -18.25 -6.49 -0.42
C LEU A 19 -18.81 -5.12 -0.04
N THR A 20 -18.38 -4.06 -0.76
CA THR A 20 -18.84 -2.70 -0.52
C THR A 20 -20.34 -2.55 -0.73
N ARG A 21 -20.90 -3.11 -1.81
CA ARG A 21 -22.35 -3.10 -2.07
C ARG A 21 -23.12 -3.83 -0.97
N SER A 22 -22.60 -4.96 -0.49
CA SER A 22 -23.22 -5.74 0.58
C SER A 22 -23.24 -4.98 1.92
N LEU A 23 -22.15 -4.31 2.29
CA LEU A 23 -22.10 -3.46 3.48
C LEU A 23 -23.09 -2.28 3.38
N LYS A 24 -23.14 -1.63 2.22
CA LYS A 24 -24.02 -0.46 1.96
C LYS A 24 -25.53 -0.77 1.99
N LYS A 25 -25.94 -2.05 1.98
CA LYS A 25 -27.34 -2.44 2.21
C LYS A 25 -27.78 -2.20 3.66
N TYR A 26 -26.84 -2.17 4.60
CA TYR A 26 -27.13 -2.14 6.03
C TYR A 26 -26.49 -0.97 6.78
N LEU A 27 -25.44 -0.37 6.22
CA LEU A 27 -24.64 0.68 6.84
C LEU A 27 -24.46 1.87 5.89
N THR A 28 -24.48 3.08 6.45
CA THR A 28 -24.05 4.29 5.74
C THR A 28 -22.52 4.45 5.84
N GLU A 29 -21.90 5.24 4.96
CA GLU A 29 -20.43 5.32 4.88
C GLU A 29 -19.79 5.85 6.18
N ASP A 30 -20.45 6.77 6.89
CA ASP A 30 -20.02 7.30 8.20
C ASP A 30 -20.11 6.27 9.35
N GLN A 31 -20.74 5.12 9.10
CA GLN A 31 -20.82 4.01 10.04
C GLN A 31 -19.77 2.92 9.79
N ILE A 32 -19.07 2.96 8.65
CA ILE A 32 -18.14 1.91 8.22
C ILE A 32 -16.69 2.38 8.42
N PHE A 33 -15.97 1.72 9.33
CA PHE A 33 -14.56 1.99 9.62
C PHE A 33 -13.71 0.82 9.12
N ARG A 34 -13.17 0.96 7.91
CA ARG A 34 -12.25 -0.02 7.31
C ARG A 34 -10.84 0.23 7.84
N ILE A 35 -10.24 -0.78 8.45
CA ILE A 35 -8.93 -0.64 9.07
C ILE A 35 -7.82 -0.87 8.05
N ASP A 36 -6.93 0.13 7.99
CA ASP A 36 -5.55 -0.05 7.58
C ASP A 36 -4.69 0.41 8.76
N HIS A 37 -4.10 -0.55 9.48
CA HIS A 37 -3.39 -0.26 10.73
C HIS A 37 -2.12 0.60 10.53
N TYR A 38 -1.61 0.75 9.30
CA TYR A 38 -0.50 1.68 9.04
C TYR A 38 -0.91 3.13 9.21
N LEU A 39 -2.19 3.45 9.00
CA LEU A 39 -2.70 4.82 9.19
C LEU A 39 -2.69 5.27 10.65
N GLY A 40 -2.62 4.33 11.61
CA GLY A 40 -2.49 4.63 13.04
C GLY A 40 -1.04 4.62 13.56
N LYS A 41 -0.05 4.52 12.67
CA LYS A 41 1.37 4.63 13.07
C LYS A 41 1.73 6.11 13.15
N GLU A 42 2.35 6.52 14.26
CA GLU A 42 2.71 7.90 14.56
C GLU A 42 3.44 8.62 13.40
N LEU A 43 4.42 7.96 12.77
CA LEU A 43 5.15 8.54 11.64
C LEU A 43 4.28 8.77 10.40
N VAL A 44 3.27 7.94 10.18
CA VAL A 44 2.33 8.08 9.05
C VAL A 44 1.35 9.21 9.34
N GLU A 45 0.85 9.31 10.57
CA GLU A 45 0.00 10.43 11.00
C GLU A 45 0.72 11.78 10.87
N ASN A 46 2.02 11.81 11.20
CA ASN A 46 2.84 13.01 11.13
C ASN A 46 3.14 13.52 9.71
N LEU A 47 2.85 12.75 8.64
CA LEU A 47 3.07 13.21 7.26
C LEU A 47 2.29 14.49 6.94
N SER A 48 1.03 14.59 7.38
CA SER A 48 0.22 15.78 7.14
C SER A 48 0.77 17.01 7.86
N VAL A 49 1.23 16.84 9.11
CA VAL A 49 1.85 17.91 9.90
C VAL A 49 3.17 18.36 9.25
N LEU A 50 4.01 17.40 8.83
CA LEU A 50 5.27 17.68 8.15
C LEU A 50 5.04 18.53 6.89
N ARG A 51 4.06 18.17 6.06
CA ARG A 51 3.81 18.82 4.77
C ARG A 51 3.12 20.17 4.87
N PHE A 52 2.10 20.28 5.73
CA PHE A 52 1.19 21.43 5.70
C PHE A 52 1.41 22.43 6.83
N SER A 53 2.14 22.06 7.89
CA SER A 53 2.44 22.96 9.01
C SER A 53 3.83 23.60 8.92
N ASN A 54 4.59 23.33 7.85
CA ASN A 54 5.97 23.78 7.69
C ASN A 54 6.17 24.50 6.35
N LEU A 55 6.33 25.82 6.40
CA LEU A 55 6.55 26.68 5.21
C LEU A 55 7.79 26.29 4.39
N VAL A 56 8.77 25.64 5.02
CA VAL A 56 10.01 25.21 4.34
C VAL A 56 9.75 24.05 3.37
N PHE A 57 8.82 23.15 3.69
CA PHE A 57 8.61 21.94 2.89
C PHE A 57 7.63 22.14 1.73
N GLU A 58 6.63 23.00 1.89
CA GLU A 58 5.59 23.24 0.89
C GLU A 58 6.13 23.52 -0.53
N PRO A 59 7.08 24.44 -0.76
CA PRO A 59 7.60 24.71 -2.11
C PRO A 59 8.48 23.57 -2.65
N LEU A 60 9.13 22.81 -1.76
CA LEU A 60 10.01 21.70 -2.11
C LEU A 60 9.25 20.41 -2.44
N TRP A 61 7.97 20.33 -2.07
CA TRP A 61 7.15 19.12 -2.23
C TRP A 61 6.53 19.00 -3.61
N SER A 62 7.34 19.08 -4.66
CA SER A 62 6.88 19.04 -6.05
C SER A 62 7.92 18.43 -6.99
N ARG A 63 7.48 18.07 -8.19
CA ARG A 63 8.32 17.58 -9.30
C ARG A 63 9.51 18.47 -9.65
N SER A 64 9.46 19.77 -9.30
CA SER A 64 10.57 20.70 -9.53
C SER A 64 11.80 20.38 -8.67
N TYR A 65 11.60 19.71 -7.53
CA TYR A 65 12.66 19.44 -6.55
C TYR A 65 12.78 17.95 -6.20
N ILE A 66 11.70 17.19 -6.33
CA ILE A 66 11.67 15.76 -6.04
C ILE A 66 11.95 14.97 -7.32
N ARG A 67 13.06 14.23 -7.32
CA ARG A 67 13.42 13.33 -8.43
C ARG A 67 12.62 12.03 -8.44
N ASN A 68 12.40 11.44 -7.27
CA ASN A 68 11.60 10.22 -7.07
C ASN A 68 11.18 10.11 -5.60
N VAL A 69 10.16 9.30 -5.34
CA VAL A 69 9.69 8.95 -3.99
C VAL A 69 9.83 7.45 -3.82
N GLN A 70 10.35 6.98 -2.69
CA GLN A 70 10.52 5.55 -2.42
C GLN A 70 9.76 5.16 -1.16
N LEU A 71 8.89 4.16 -1.29
CA LEU A 71 8.12 3.58 -0.20
C LEU A 71 8.54 2.13 -0.05
N ILE A 72 9.29 1.84 1.01
CA ILE A 72 9.92 0.55 1.23
C ILE A 72 9.32 -0.08 2.48
N PHE A 73 8.72 -1.25 2.29
CA PHE A 73 8.44 -2.20 3.35
C PHE A 73 9.46 -3.34 3.23
N SER A 74 9.99 -3.79 4.36
CA SER A 74 10.92 -4.92 4.39
C SER A 74 10.84 -5.62 5.74
N GLU A 75 10.77 -6.94 5.70
CA GLU A 75 10.85 -7.81 6.87
C GLU A 75 12.10 -8.68 6.76
N ASP A 76 12.69 -9.03 7.90
CA ASP A 76 13.88 -9.88 8.00
C ASP A 76 13.55 -11.35 8.29
N PHE A 77 12.26 -11.69 8.24
CA PHE A 77 11.72 -13.04 8.41
C PHE A 77 10.85 -13.46 7.21
N GLY A 78 10.65 -14.77 7.05
CA GLY A 78 9.80 -15.35 6.00
C GLY A 78 8.34 -15.50 6.44
N THR A 79 7.60 -16.46 5.88
CA THR A 79 6.18 -16.65 6.26
C THR A 79 5.95 -17.38 7.59
N GLU A 80 7.01 -17.87 8.24
CA GLU A 80 6.96 -18.49 9.58
C GLU A 80 5.84 -19.54 9.77
N GLY A 81 5.63 -20.41 8.76
CA GLY A 81 4.60 -21.47 8.79
C GLY A 81 3.18 -20.99 8.44
N ARG A 82 3.02 -19.72 8.06
CA ARG A 82 1.76 -19.14 7.55
C ARG A 82 1.75 -19.04 6.03
N GLY A 83 2.65 -19.74 5.35
CA GLY A 83 2.86 -19.66 3.90
C GLY A 83 1.58 -19.95 3.10
N GLY A 84 0.81 -20.96 3.49
CA GLY A 84 -0.44 -21.34 2.80
C GLY A 84 -1.54 -20.28 2.89
N TYR A 85 -1.60 -19.49 3.97
CA TYR A 85 -2.50 -18.33 4.02
C TYR A 85 -1.99 -17.22 3.08
N PHE A 86 -0.70 -16.89 3.16
CA PHE A 86 -0.07 -15.88 2.32
C PHE A 86 -0.17 -16.20 0.82
N ASP A 87 -0.09 -17.48 0.46
CA ASP A 87 -0.14 -17.99 -0.92
C ASP A 87 -1.43 -17.58 -1.66
N ASN A 88 -2.52 -17.39 -0.92
CA ASN A 88 -3.78 -16.95 -1.47
C ASN A 88 -3.81 -15.45 -1.83
N TYR A 89 -2.84 -14.65 -1.39
CA TYR A 89 -2.87 -13.20 -1.55
C TYR A 89 -1.62 -12.66 -2.23
N GLY A 90 -0.44 -13.07 -1.78
CA GLY A 90 0.85 -12.55 -2.19
C GLY A 90 1.13 -11.13 -1.68
N ILE A 91 2.38 -10.71 -1.82
CA ILE A 91 2.88 -9.46 -1.25
C ILE A 91 2.15 -8.20 -1.74
N ILE A 92 1.67 -8.23 -2.98
CA ILE A 92 0.96 -7.09 -3.60
C ILE A 92 -0.34 -6.81 -2.85
N ARG A 93 -1.13 -7.85 -2.56
CA ARG A 93 -2.40 -7.69 -1.84
C ARG A 93 -2.20 -7.50 -0.35
N ASP A 94 -1.19 -8.16 0.20
CA ASP A 94 -0.97 -8.12 1.65
C ASP A 94 -0.44 -6.76 2.12
N ILE A 95 0.46 -6.13 1.34
CA ILE A 95 1.20 -4.91 1.75
C ILE A 95 1.07 -3.76 0.75
N MET A 96 1.28 -4.00 -0.55
CA MET A 96 1.40 -2.89 -1.51
C MET A 96 0.07 -2.16 -1.74
N GLN A 97 -1.01 -2.93 -1.96
CA GLN A 97 -2.34 -2.42 -2.31
C GLN A 97 -2.97 -1.61 -1.18
N ASN A 98 -2.63 -1.91 0.07
CA ASN A 98 -3.15 -1.25 1.26
C ASN A 98 -2.12 -0.25 1.83
N HIS A 99 -1.17 -0.71 2.63
CA HIS A 99 -0.29 0.08 3.48
C HIS A 99 0.56 1.07 2.66
N LEU A 100 1.26 0.59 1.63
CA LEU A 100 2.10 1.47 0.81
C LEU A 100 1.27 2.44 -0.03
N LEU A 101 0.13 1.99 -0.57
CA LEU A 101 -0.76 2.86 -1.35
C LEU A 101 -1.42 3.94 -0.48
N GLN A 102 -1.75 3.64 0.78
CA GLN A 102 -2.27 4.61 1.73
C GLN A 102 -1.23 5.69 2.07
N ILE A 103 0.03 5.28 2.30
CA ILE A 103 1.14 6.20 2.56
C ILE A 103 1.41 7.06 1.31
N LEU A 104 1.41 6.45 0.11
CA LEU A 104 1.54 7.19 -1.15
C LEU A 104 0.47 8.27 -1.26
N ALA A 105 -0.80 7.93 -1.01
CA ALA A 105 -1.90 8.88 -1.11
C ALA A 105 -1.72 10.06 -0.13
N LEU A 106 -1.33 9.80 1.12
CA LEU A 106 -1.03 10.85 2.11
C LEU A 106 0.18 11.72 1.72
N PHE A 107 1.22 11.10 1.17
CA PHE A 107 2.43 11.80 0.72
C PHE A 107 2.17 12.69 -0.50
N ALA A 108 1.30 12.24 -1.41
CA ALA A 108 1.10 12.87 -2.71
C ALA A 108 -0.11 13.83 -2.77
N MET A 109 -1.03 13.78 -1.80
CA MET A 109 -2.25 14.59 -1.82
C MET A 109 -1.97 16.09 -1.81
N GLU A 110 -2.86 16.91 -2.36
CA GLU A 110 -2.77 18.36 -2.18
C GLU A 110 -3.12 18.75 -0.74
N THR A 111 -2.87 20.02 -0.40
CA THR A 111 -3.31 20.57 0.89
C THR A 111 -4.84 20.49 0.95
N PRO A 112 -5.41 19.77 1.93
CA PRO A 112 -6.86 19.70 2.07
C PRO A 112 -7.42 21.06 2.50
N VAL A 113 -8.69 21.31 2.18
CA VAL A 113 -9.35 22.59 2.53
C VAL A 113 -9.51 22.77 4.03
N SER A 114 -9.55 21.67 4.79
CA SER A 114 -9.57 21.64 6.25
C SER A 114 -8.92 20.34 6.77
N LEU A 115 -8.86 20.19 8.10
CA LEU A 115 -8.43 18.95 8.74
C LEU A 115 -9.59 17.96 8.99
N ASP A 116 -10.79 18.25 8.48
CA ASP A 116 -11.91 17.34 8.57
C ASP A 116 -11.64 16.06 7.77
N ALA A 117 -12.11 14.93 8.32
CA ALA A 117 -11.78 13.61 7.79
C ALA A 117 -12.16 13.44 6.31
N GLU A 118 -13.28 14.03 5.88
CA GLU A 118 -13.73 13.92 4.49
C GLU A 118 -12.89 14.74 3.52
N ASP A 119 -12.43 15.93 3.93
CA ASP A 119 -11.57 16.78 3.10
C ASP A 119 -10.21 16.13 2.86
N ILE A 120 -9.64 15.48 3.89
CA ILE A 120 -8.42 14.69 3.76
C ILE A 120 -8.67 13.48 2.84
N ARG A 121 -9.79 12.77 3.00
CA ARG A 121 -10.14 11.62 2.15
C ARG A 121 -10.30 12.03 0.68
N ASN A 122 -10.91 13.19 0.42
CA ASN A 122 -11.10 13.70 -0.93
C ASN A 122 -9.77 13.92 -1.65
N GLU A 123 -8.79 14.54 -1.00
CA GLU A 123 -7.48 14.75 -1.61
C GLU A 123 -6.69 13.44 -1.79
N LYS A 124 -6.81 12.48 -0.87
CA LYS A 124 -6.27 11.12 -1.09
C LYS A 124 -6.88 10.44 -2.31
N VAL A 125 -8.21 10.47 -2.44
CA VAL A 125 -8.92 9.85 -3.58
C VAL A 125 -8.56 10.52 -4.89
N LYS A 126 -8.35 11.85 -4.90
CA LYS A 126 -7.92 12.60 -6.08
C LYS A 126 -6.56 12.14 -6.59
N VAL A 127 -5.60 11.84 -5.70
CA VAL A 127 -4.33 11.20 -6.08
C VAL A 127 -4.58 9.86 -6.74
N LEU A 128 -5.33 8.97 -6.09
CA LEU A 128 -5.58 7.62 -6.60
C LEU A 128 -6.27 7.63 -7.97
N LYS A 129 -7.18 8.57 -8.21
CA LYS A 129 -7.83 8.78 -9.52
C LYS A 129 -6.89 9.30 -10.60
N SER A 130 -5.79 9.94 -10.20
CA SER A 130 -4.77 10.47 -11.11
C SER A 130 -3.64 9.48 -11.33
N MET A 131 -3.67 8.30 -10.70
CA MET A 131 -2.65 7.27 -10.89
C MET A 131 -2.83 6.54 -12.21
N ARG A 132 -1.74 6.32 -12.94
CA ARG A 132 -1.74 5.45 -14.11
C ARG A 132 -1.98 4.00 -13.67
N PRO A 133 -2.83 3.24 -14.38
CA PRO A 133 -2.90 1.80 -14.19
C PRO A 133 -1.53 1.16 -14.44
N LEU A 134 -1.09 0.35 -13.47
CA LEU A 134 0.22 -0.31 -13.50
C LEU A 134 0.32 -1.29 -14.68
N GLN A 135 1.39 -1.20 -15.46
CA GLN A 135 1.69 -2.16 -16.52
C GLN A 135 2.69 -3.21 -16.02
N LEU A 136 2.67 -4.40 -16.61
CA LEU A 136 3.57 -5.49 -16.18
C LEU A 136 5.06 -5.14 -16.35
N GLU A 137 5.40 -4.32 -17.33
CA GLU A 137 6.77 -3.84 -17.56
C GLU A 137 7.30 -2.91 -16.46
N ASP A 138 6.41 -2.27 -15.70
CA ASP A 138 6.76 -1.41 -14.57
C ASP A 138 6.91 -2.19 -13.25
N VAL A 139 6.77 -3.52 -13.29
CA VAL A 139 6.73 -4.39 -12.10
C VAL A 139 7.80 -5.47 -12.17
N VAL A 140 8.53 -5.59 -11.07
CA VAL A 140 9.42 -6.72 -10.81
C VAL A 140 8.88 -7.51 -9.64
N VAL A 141 8.73 -8.82 -9.81
CA VAL A 141 8.33 -9.72 -8.73
C VAL A 141 9.46 -10.70 -8.40
N GLY A 142 9.45 -11.19 -7.16
CA GLY A 142 10.40 -12.19 -6.70
C GLY A 142 9.77 -13.13 -5.68
N GLN A 143 10.42 -14.27 -5.49
CA GLN A 143 10.09 -15.24 -4.45
C GLN A 143 11.38 -15.62 -3.74
N TYR A 144 11.44 -15.46 -2.42
CA TYR A 144 12.66 -15.74 -1.67
C TYR A 144 13.02 -17.23 -1.75
N LYS A 145 14.32 -17.52 -1.85
CA LYS A 145 14.88 -18.87 -1.85
C LYS A 145 15.67 -19.11 -0.58
N GLY A 146 15.86 -20.38 -0.25
CA GLY A 146 16.62 -20.79 0.91
C GLY A 146 18.06 -20.33 0.80
N HIS A 147 18.64 -19.94 1.93
CA HIS A 147 20.05 -19.57 2.00
C HIS A 147 20.63 -19.95 3.36
N SER A 148 21.96 -20.04 3.44
CA SER A 148 22.67 -20.24 4.71
C SER A 148 23.54 -19.04 5.00
N LYS A 149 23.47 -18.51 6.23
CA LYS A 149 24.29 -17.37 6.67
C LYS A 149 24.69 -17.58 8.14
N GLY A 150 25.99 -17.47 8.43
CA GLY A 150 26.52 -17.56 9.80
C GLY A 150 26.19 -18.88 10.51
N GLY A 151 26.19 -20.01 9.79
CA GLY A 151 25.85 -21.32 10.36
C GLY A 151 24.35 -21.58 10.58
N LYS A 152 23.49 -20.59 10.33
CA LYS A 152 22.02 -20.75 10.34
C LYS A 152 21.51 -20.97 8.91
N SER A 153 20.65 -21.97 8.73
CA SER A 153 19.96 -22.22 7.47
C SER A 153 18.57 -21.60 7.51
N TYR A 154 18.19 -20.92 6.43
CA TYR A 154 16.90 -20.29 6.23
C TYR A 154 16.17 -21.02 5.10
N PRO A 155 14.93 -21.51 5.31
CA PRO A 155 14.18 -22.24 4.30
C PRO A 155 13.75 -21.32 3.15
N ALA A 156 13.54 -21.90 1.97
CA ALA A 156 12.86 -21.25 0.85
C ALA A 156 11.35 -21.09 1.13
N TYR A 157 10.66 -20.25 0.35
CA TYR A 157 9.20 -20.11 0.49
C TYR A 157 8.46 -21.44 0.26
N THR A 158 8.89 -22.20 -0.76
CA THR A 158 8.33 -23.51 -1.10
C THR A 158 8.78 -24.65 -0.17
N ASP A 159 9.66 -24.39 0.80
CA ASP A 159 10.02 -25.37 1.82
C ASP A 159 9.00 -25.36 2.98
N ASP A 160 8.11 -24.36 3.05
CA ASP A 160 6.97 -24.34 3.97
C ASP A 160 5.97 -25.42 3.53
N PRO A 161 5.65 -26.43 4.37
CA PRO A 161 4.78 -27.54 3.99
C PRO A 161 3.32 -27.11 3.72
N THR A 162 2.96 -25.88 4.08
CA THR A 162 1.64 -25.30 3.80
C THR A 162 1.56 -24.63 2.43
N VAL A 163 2.68 -24.51 1.71
CA VAL A 163 2.79 -23.89 0.39
C VAL A 163 2.88 -24.97 -0.70
N PRO A 164 2.15 -24.85 -1.81
CA PRO A 164 2.32 -25.73 -2.96
C PRO A 164 3.75 -25.68 -3.52
N ASN A 165 4.34 -26.84 -3.83
CA ASN A 165 5.71 -26.94 -4.34
C ASN A 165 5.94 -26.17 -5.66
N ASP A 166 4.89 -25.95 -6.44
CA ASP A 166 4.87 -25.22 -7.70
C ASP A 166 4.33 -23.78 -7.56
N SER A 167 4.18 -23.28 -6.33
CA SER A 167 3.71 -21.91 -6.09
C SER A 167 4.59 -20.87 -6.76
N ILE A 168 3.95 -20.00 -7.54
CA ILE A 168 4.54 -18.82 -8.15
C ILE A 168 4.20 -17.53 -7.38
N THR A 169 3.67 -17.65 -6.16
CA THR A 169 3.25 -16.49 -5.39
C THR A 169 4.44 -15.58 -5.08
N PRO A 170 4.34 -14.28 -5.41
CA PRO A 170 5.41 -13.34 -5.13
C PRO A 170 5.46 -13.01 -3.64
N THR A 171 6.64 -13.22 -3.05
CA THR A 171 6.99 -12.77 -1.69
C THR A 171 7.72 -11.43 -1.71
N PHE A 172 8.06 -10.93 -2.90
CA PHE A 172 8.70 -9.66 -3.15
C PHE A 172 8.05 -9.02 -4.38
N ALA A 173 7.83 -7.71 -4.33
CA ALA A 173 7.43 -6.92 -5.48
C ALA A 173 8.00 -5.50 -5.40
N ALA A 174 8.44 -5.00 -6.55
CA ALA A 174 8.79 -3.61 -6.77
C ALA A 174 8.02 -3.07 -7.97
N ALA A 175 7.49 -1.86 -7.86
CA ALA A 175 6.72 -1.22 -8.91
C ALA A 175 7.06 0.26 -9.04
N ALA A 176 7.15 0.75 -10.28
CA ALA A 176 7.17 2.17 -10.58
C ALA A 176 5.75 2.68 -10.85
N ILE A 177 5.28 3.63 -10.06
CA ILE A 177 3.95 4.23 -10.14
C ILE A 177 4.08 5.70 -10.50
N PHE A 178 3.14 6.20 -11.31
CA PHE A 178 3.08 7.60 -11.71
C PHE A 178 1.72 8.21 -11.38
N VAL A 179 1.74 9.46 -10.91
CA VAL A 179 0.56 10.27 -10.61
C VAL A 179 0.49 11.43 -11.60
N ASP A 180 -0.50 11.40 -12.49
CA ASP A 180 -0.70 12.36 -13.57
C ASP A 180 -1.42 13.62 -13.07
N ASN A 181 -0.66 14.47 -12.38
CA ASN A 181 -1.12 15.80 -12.00
C ASN A 181 0.03 16.82 -12.02
N ALA A 182 -0.31 18.10 -11.88
CA ALA A 182 0.66 19.19 -11.98
C ALA A 182 1.83 19.08 -10.98
N ARG A 183 1.60 18.50 -9.80
CA ARG A 183 2.61 18.36 -8.74
C ARG A 183 3.58 17.23 -9.01
N TRP A 184 3.12 16.12 -9.59
CA TRP A 184 3.86 14.85 -9.66
C TRP A 184 4.17 14.35 -11.07
N ASP A 185 3.72 15.03 -12.11
CA ASP A 185 3.97 14.64 -13.50
C ASP A 185 5.48 14.41 -13.76
N GLY A 186 5.79 13.20 -14.24
CA GLY A 186 7.15 12.71 -14.50
C GLY A 186 7.91 12.15 -13.29
N VAL A 187 7.39 12.27 -12.05
CA VAL A 187 8.05 11.76 -10.84
C VAL A 187 7.63 10.31 -10.57
N PRO A 188 8.57 9.34 -10.58
CA PRO A 188 8.24 7.97 -10.21
C PRO A 188 8.11 7.80 -8.70
N PHE A 189 7.03 7.14 -8.29
CA PHE A 189 6.83 6.57 -6.96
C PHE A 189 7.22 5.09 -7.00
N LEU A 190 8.35 4.77 -6.38
CA LEU A 190 8.89 3.42 -6.32
C LEU A 190 8.36 2.73 -5.06
N LEU A 191 7.43 1.79 -5.23
CA LEU A 191 6.96 0.94 -4.14
C LEU A 191 7.77 -0.34 -4.13
N LYS A 192 8.21 -0.76 -2.95
CA LYS A 192 8.94 -2.01 -2.73
C LYS A 192 8.43 -2.68 -1.46
N ALA A 193 8.05 -3.95 -1.57
CA ALA A 193 7.64 -4.81 -0.46
C ALA A 193 8.26 -6.20 -0.62
#